data_AF-A0A942ER18-F1
#
_entry.id   AF-A0A942ER18-F1
#
_cell.length_a   1.000
_cell.length_b   1.000
_cell.length_c   1.000
_cell.angle_alpha   90.00
_cell.angle_beta   90.00
_cell.angle_gamma   90.00
#
_symmetry.space_group_name_H-M   'P 1'
#
loop_
_entity.id
_entity.type
_entity.pdbx_description
1 polymer ?
#
loop_
_entity_poly.entity_id
_entity_poly.type
_entity_poly.pdbx_seq_one_letter_code
_entity_poly.pdbx_strand_id
1 'polypeptide(L)'
;MGGKRTGAGKLFCLCIAGLTFLSLSGCVLLGEKETVKFKRESVEIKKEGDQIDENLKNISESILWAKILLERKDYDGALKESQKVFDLSGKNPPGDEALFNMGLIYAHSGNPKKDYGKSLVFFKRMTTDYPQSPLAEQARIWIGMLQENEKLNQMIQKLNRVIEESKKVDIEIEEKKREKAK
;
A
#
# COMPACT_ATOMS: atom_id res chain seq x y z
N MET A 1 -1.38 -45.86 77.79
CA MET A 1 -1.65 -44.43 78.05
C MET A 1 -1.27 -43.69 76.78
N GLY A 2 -2.13 -43.02 76.00
CA GLY A 2 -3.38 -42.33 76.26
C GLY A 2 -3.24 -40.88 75.78
N GLY A 3 -3.93 -40.50 74.68
CA GLY A 3 -4.12 -39.10 74.23
C GLY A 3 -3.50 -38.80 72.85
N LYS A 4 -4.26 -38.80 71.74
CA LYS A 4 -5.24 -37.82 71.20
C LYS A 4 -4.62 -36.58 70.51
N ARG A 5 -4.89 -36.43 69.20
CA ARG A 5 -5.42 -35.25 68.47
C ARG A 5 -5.18 -35.44 66.95
N THR A 6 -6.10 -35.95 66.14
CA THR A 6 -7.26 -35.31 65.46
C THR A 6 -6.98 -33.99 64.74
N GLY A 7 -7.14 -33.98 63.41
CA GLY A 7 -7.89 -32.90 62.75
C GLY A 7 -7.24 -32.06 61.65
N ALA A 8 -6.23 -32.52 60.91
CA ALA A 8 -5.62 -31.74 59.82
C ALA A 8 -6.22 -31.95 58.41
N GLY A 9 -7.36 -32.64 58.29
CA GLY A 9 -7.92 -33.06 56.99
C GLY A 9 -9.20 -32.34 56.54
N LYS A 10 -9.67 -31.32 57.26
CA LYS A 10 -10.93 -30.59 56.93
C LYS A 10 -10.74 -29.13 56.50
N LEU A 11 -9.53 -28.58 56.62
CA LEU A 11 -9.29 -27.17 56.27
C LEU A 11 -8.94 -26.96 54.79
N PHE A 12 -8.48 -27.99 54.07
CA PHE A 12 -8.00 -27.83 52.70
C PHE A 12 -9.11 -27.93 51.64
N CYS A 13 -10.19 -28.68 51.89
CA CYS A 13 -11.33 -28.78 50.95
C CYS A 13 -12.31 -27.61 51.02
N LEU A 14 -12.31 -26.81 52.08
CA LEU A 14 -13.21 -25.64 52.19
C LEU A 14 -12.70 -24.40 51.44
N CYS A 15 -11.40 -24.31 51.16
CA CYS A 15 -10.82 -23.15 50.46
C CYS A 15 -10.95 -23.24 48.93
N ILE A 16 -11.04 -24.45 48.35
CA ILE A 16 -11.11 -24.62 46.89
C ILE A 16 -12.55 -24.43 46.37
N ALA A 17 -13.57 -24.73 47.18
CA ALA A 17 -14.97 -24.46 46.82
C ALA A 17 -15.38 -22.98 46.98
N GLY A 18 -14.63 -22.18 47.75
CA GLY A 18 -14.87 -20.74 47.90
C GLY A 18 -14.30 -19.89 46.78
N LEU A 19 -13.23 -20.34 46.12
CA LEU A 19 -12.57 -19.60 45.03
C LEU A 19 -13.26 -19.78 43.66
N THR A 20 -14.13 -20.78 43.51
CA THR A 20 -14.94 -20.97 42.29
C THR A 20 -16.33 -20.33 42.37
N PHE A 21 -16.78 -19.92 43.57
CA PHE A 21 -18.04 -19.17 43.74
C PHE A 21 -17.85 -17.64 43.58
N LEU A 22 -16.60 -17.16 43.60
CA LEU A 22 -16.22 -15.75 43.38
C LEU A 22 -16.06 -15.39 41.89
N SER A 23 -16.71 -16.14 40.99
CA SER A 23 -16.70 -15.92 39.53
C SER A 23 -18.08 -15.49 38.97
N LEU A 24 -19.16 -15.52 39.78
CA LEU A 24 -20.53 -15.30 39.25
C LEU A 24 -21.38 -14.27 40.02
N SER A 25 -20.80 -13.42 40.86
CA SER A 25 -21.57 -12.41 41.61
C SER A 25 -20.84 -11.08 41.78
N GLY A 26 -20.28 -10.57 40.69
CA GLY A 26 -19.56 -9.30 40.62
C GLY A 26 -20.02 -8.38 39.50
N CYS A 27 -21.32 -8.34 39.20
CA CYS A 27 -21.92 -7.25 38.44
C CYS A 27 -22.90 -6.56 39.37
N VAL A 28 -22.51 -5.41 39.92
CA VAL A 28 -23.34 -4.24 40.28
C VAL A 28 -22.42 -3.30 41.07
N LEU A 29 -21.86 -2.31 40.37
CA LEU A 29 -21.39 -1.08 40.98
C LEU A 29 -21.49 0.04 39.93
N LEU A 30 -22.62 0.73 40.03
CA LEU A 30 -22.83 2.17 39.86
C LEU A 30 -21.75 2.93 39.08
N GLY A 31 -22.05 3.19 37.81
CA GLY A 31 -21.56 4.36 37.10
C GLY A 31 -22.78 5.15 36.62
N GLU A 32 -23.02 6.31 37.22
CA GLU A 32 -23.99 7.29 36.71
C GLU A 32 -23.64 7.61 35.25
N LYS A 33 -24.54 7.24 34.33
CA LYS A 33 -24.48 7.75 32.97
C LYS A 33 -25.31 9.02 32.92
N GLU A 34 -24.63 10.17 32.93
CA GLU A 34 -25.24 11.42 32.53
C GLU A 34 -25.89 11.22 31.15
N THR A 35 -27.21 11.37 31.11
CA THR A 35 -27.96 11.32 29.86
C THR A 35 -27.80 12.68 29.17
N VAL A 36 -26.78 12.80 28.32
CA VAL A 36 -26.70 13.91 27.38
C VAL A 36 -27.87 13.74 26.40
N LYS A 37 -28.93 14.52 26.61
CA LYS A 37 -30.06 14.65 25.65
C LYS A 37 -29.54 15.33 24.39
N PHE A 38 -29.06 14.54 23.43
CA PHE A 38 -28.84 15.02 22.08
C PHE A 38 -30.19 15.15 21.38
N LYS A 39 -30.69 16.39 21.30
CA LYS A 39 -31.88 16.74 20.53
C LYS A 39 -31.61 16.40 19.07
N ARG A 40 -32.16 15.29 18.58
CA ARG A 40 -32.12 14.91 17.17
C ARG A 40 -33.05 15.89 16.44
N GLU A 41 -32.49 17.02 16.01
CA GLU A 41 -33.10 17.83 14.97
C GLU A 41 -33.12 16.99 13.70
N SER A 42 -34.32 16.76 13.17
CA SER A 42 -34.53 16.03 11.94
C SER A 42 -33.94 16.83 10.77
N VAL A 43 -32.72 16.49 10.41
CA VAL A 43 -32.19 16.77 9.08
C VAL A 43 -32.95 15.85 8.12
N GLU A 44 -33.71 16.43 7.20
CA GLU A 44 -34.32 15.69 6.09
C GLU A 44 -33.20 15.12 5.21
N ILE A 45 -32.90 13.83 5.41
CA ILE A 45 -32.01 13.08 4.55
C ILE A 45 -32.78 12.76 3.27
N LYS A 46 -32.48 13.51 2.20
CA LYS A 46 -32.92 13.18 0.84
C LYS A 46 -32.29 11.85 0.41
N LYS A 47 -32.96 11.15 -0.52
CA LYS A 47 -32.69 9.80 -1.03
C LYS A 47 -31.32 9.61 -1.72
N GLU A 48 -30.21 9.82 -1.01
CA GLU A 48 -28.82 9.64 -1.47
C GLU A 48 -28.17 8.33 -0.97
N GLY A 49 -28.85 7.59 -0.09
CA GLY A 49 -28.29 6.39 0.56
C GLY A 49 -27.93 5.24 -0.39
N ASP A 50 -28.79 4.93 -1.36
CA ASP A 50 -28.61 3.76 -2.23
C ASP A 50 -27.45 3.94 -3.23
N GLN A 51 -27.27 5.15 -3.76
CA GLN A 51 -26.21 5.44 -4.74
C GLN A 51 -24.81 5.51 -4.10
N ILE A 52 -24.74 6.00 -2.86
CA ILE A 52 -23.50 6.05 -2.08
C ILE A 52 -23.04 4.62 -1.74
N ASP A 53 -23.96 3.73 -1.39
CA ASP A 53 -23.67 2.33 -1.10
C ASP A 53 -23.18 1.58 -2.36
N GLU A 54 -23.82 1.81 -3.50
CA GLU A 54 -23.39 1.25 -4.78
C GLU A 54 -21.99 1.74 -5.20
N ASN A 55 -21.70 3.03 -5.06
CA ASN A 55 -20.38 3.57 -5.38
C ASN A 55 -19.30 3.02 -4.47
N LEU A 56 -19.56 2.89 -3.17
CA LEU A 56 -18.61 2.34 -2.21
C LEU A 56 -18.30 0.87 -2.51
N LYS A 57 -19.33 0.10 -2.86
CA LYS A 57 -19.18 -1.28 -3.33
C LYS A 57 -18.35 -1.34 -4.62
N ASN A 58 -18.66 -0.50 -5.60
CA ASN A 58 -17.93 -0.42 -6.86
C ASN A 58 -16.45 -0.06 -6.68
N ILE A 59 -16.14 0.87 -5.78
CA ILE A 59 -14.76 1.23 -5.42
C ILE A 59 -14.02 0.02 -4.83
N SER A 60 -14.65 -0.64 -3.87
CA SER A 60 -14.07 -1.79 -3.15
C SER A 60 -13.81 -2.98 -4.07
N GLU A 61 -14.71 -3.23 -5.02
CA GLU A 61 -14.51 -4.26 -6.05
C GLU A 61 -13.40 -3.87 -7.02
N SER A 62 -13.42 -2.63 -7.53
CA SER A 62 -12.43 -2.18 -8.51
C SER A 62 -11.00 -2.15 -7.95
N ILE A 63 -10.79 -1.76 -6.69
CA ILE A 63 -9.44 -1.79 -6.10
C ILE A 63 -8.90 -3.22 -5.96
N LEU A 64 -9.78 -4.19 -5.66
CA LEU A 64 -9.41 -5.60 -5.61
C LEU A 64 -9.08 -6.14 -7.00
N TRP A 65 -9.92 -5.85 -8.00
CA TRP A 65 -9.69 -6.27 -9.38
C TRP A 65 -8.42 -5.67 -9.96
N ALA A 66 -8.10 -4.41 -9.67
CA ALA A 66 -6.85 -3.80 -10.10
C ALA A 66 -5.62 -4.64 -9.70
N LYS A 67 -5.59 -5.12 -8.44
CA LYS A 67 -4.51 -5.97 -7.93
C LYS A 67 -4.48 -7.34 -8.59
N ILE A 68 -5.63 -8.01 -8.67
CA ILE A 68 -5.75 -9.34 -9.29
C ILE A 68 -5.32 -9.30 -10.76
N LEU A 69 -5.74 -8.27 -11.50
CA LEU A 69 -5.38 -8.10 -12.91
C LEU A 69 -3.89 -7.84 -13.08
N LEU A 70 -3.28 -7.05 -12.18
CA LEU A 70 -1.84 -6.82 -12.19
C LEU A 70 -1.06 -8.13 -11.96
N GLU A 71 -1.47 -8.95 -10.99
CA GLU A 71 -0.88 -10.28 -10.75
C GLU A 71 -1.01 -11.21 -11.96
N ARG A 72 -2.12 -11.12 -12.68
CA ARG A 72 -2.37 -11.82 -13.94
C ARG A 72 -1.62 -11.22 -15.13
N LYS A 73 -0.85 -10.16 -14.93
CA LYS A 73 -0.13 -9.39 -15.96
C LYS A 73 -1.07 -8.75 -16.98
N ASP A 74 -2.34 -8.61 -16.66
CA ASP A 74 -3.28 -7.78 -17.41
C ASP A 74 -3.13 -6.33 -16.95
N TYR A 75 -2.07 -5.67 -17.47
CA TYR A 75 -1.73 -4.31 -17.09
C TYR A 75 -2.77 -3.29 -17.55
N ASP A 76 -3.40 -3.50 -18.70
CA ASP A 76 -4.42 -2.60 -19.23
C ASP A 76 -5.69 -2.69 -18.36
N GLY A 77 -6.12 -3.90 -18.00
CA GLY A 77 -7.23 -4.13 -17.08
C GLY A 77 -6.95 -3.55 -15.69
N ALA A 78 -5.76 -3.81 -15.14
CA ALA A 78 -5.34 -3.26 -13.85
C ALA A 78 -5.35 -1.73 -13.83
N LEU A 79 -4.90 -1.10 -14.92
CA LEU A 79 -4.88 0.35 -15.05
C LEU A 79 -6.30 0.92 -15.14
N LYS A 80 -7.18 0.25 -15.90
CA LYS A 80 -8.58 0.65 -16.03
C LYS A 80 -9.31 0.63 -14.68
N GLU A 81 -9.15 -0.44 -13.91
CA GLU A 81 -9.78 -0.55 -12.59
C GLU A 81 -9.18 0.45 -11.60
N SER A 82 -7.86 0.69 -11.63
CA SER A 82 -7.22 1.73 -10.80
C SER A 82 -7.75 3.12 -11.15
N GLN A 83 -7.89 3.45 -12.44
CA GLN A 83 -8.44 4.72 -12.88
C GLN A 83 -9.88 4.90 -12.39
N LYS A 84 -10.71 3.86 -12.49
CA LYS A 84 -12.09 3.89 -11.98
C LYS A 84 -12.15 4.21 -10.49
N VAL A 85 -11.28 3.61 -9.68
CA VAL A 85 -11.20 3.95 -8.24
C VAL A 85 -10.83 5.42 -8.04
N PHE A 86 -9.85 5.93 -8.79
CA PHE A 86 -9.42 7.32 -8.71
C PHE A 86 -10.54 8.29 -9.11
N ASP A 87 -11.28 7.99 -10.18
CA ASP A 87 -12.36 8.84 -10.69
C ASP A 87 -13.51 8.96 -9.68
N LEU A 88 -13.81 7.88 -8.94
CA LEU A 88 -14.85 7.86 -7.93
C LEU A 88 -14.40 8.46 -6.59
N SER A 89 -13.13 8.30 -6.22
CA SER A 89 -12.62 8.71 -4.89
C SER A 89 -11.96 10.09 -4.89
N GLY A 90 -11.48 10.57 -6.05
CA GLY A 90 -10.87 11.88 -6.22
C GLY A 90 -9.56 12.02 -5.43
N LYS A 91 -9.54 12.90 -4.42
CA LYS A 91 -8.42 13.11 -3.47
C LYS A 91 -8.65 12.47 -2.11
N ASN A 92 -9.71 11.67 -1.97
CA ASN A 92 -10.00 10.93 -0.74
C ASN A 92 -9.53 9.48 -0.90
N PRO A 93 -9.11 8.81 0.18
CA PRO A 93 -8.87 7.37 0.14
C PRO A 93 -10.11 6.62 -0.36
N PRO A 94 -9.97 5.56 -1.18
CA PRO A 94 -8.71 4.92 -1.62
C PRO A 94 -8.10 5.50 -2.92
N GLY A 95 -8.36 6.77 -3.24
CA GLY A 95 -7.77 7.42 -4.43
C GLY A 95 -6.24 7.52 -4.38
N ASP A 96 -5.65 7.55 -3.19
CA ASP A 96 -4.21 7.47 -2.99
C ASP A 96 -3.67 6.10 -3.43
N GLU A 97 -4.34 5.02 -3.02
CA GLU A 97 -4.01 3.66 -3.42
C GLU A 97 -4.13 3.46 -4.93
N ALA A 98 -5.19 4.00 -5.53
CA ALA A 98 -5.37 3.99 -6.98
C ALA A 98 -4.21 4.68 -7.71
N LEU A 99 -3.82 5.87 -7.26
CA LEU A 99 -2.74 6.63 -7.86
C LEU A 99 -1.38 5.91 -7.73
N PHE A 100 -1.14 5.28 -6.59
CA PHE A 100 0.05 4.45 -6.37
C PHE A 100 0.08 3.23 -7.30
N ASN A 101 -1.04 2.52 -7.42
CA ASN A 101 -1.17 1.35 -8.30
C ASN A 101 -0.91 1.72 -9.77
N MET A 102 -1.45 2.85 -10.25
CA MET A 102 -1.16 3.34 -11.61
C MET A 102 0.34 3.59 -11.81
N GLY A 103 1.01 4.19 -10.82
CA GLY A 103 2.47 4.37 -10.83
C GLY A 103 3.22 3.04 -10.96
N LEU A 104 2.84 2.04 -10.15
CA LEU A 104 3.44 0.70 -10.18
C LEU A 104 3.22 -0.01 -11.53
N ILE A 105 2.01 0.07 -12.10
CA ILE A 105 1.68 -0.56 -13.38
C ILE A 105 2.58 -0.03 -14.49
N TYR A 106 2.80 1.29 -14.55
CA TYR A 106 3.70 1.90 -15.52
C TYR A 106 5.18 1.62 -15.25
N ALA A 107 5.58 1.39 -13.99
CA ALA A 107 6.94 0.99 -13.63
C ALA A 107 7.21 -0.51 -13.83
N HIS A 108 6.17 -1.33 -14.01
CA HIS A 108 6.31 -2.78 -13.97
C HIS A 108 7.17 -3.30 -15.14
N SER A 109 8.26 -4.02 -14.83
CA SER A 109 9.25 -4.47 -15.83
C SER A 109 8.63 -5.35 -16.92
N GLY A 110 7.66 -6.19 -16.53
CA GLY A 110 6.91 -7.08 -17.42
C GLY A 110 5.78 -6.43 -18.21
N ASN A 111 5.49 -5.12 -18.00
CA ASN A 111 4.50 -4.41 -18.79
C ASN A 111 5.11 -4.01 -20.15
N PRO A 112 4.57 -4.50 -21.29
CA PRO A 112 5.06 -4.12 -22.61
C PRO A 112 4.90 -2.62 -22.89
N LYS A 113 3.91 -1.98 -22.25
CA LYS A 113 3.64 -0.54 -22.32
C LYS A 113 4.22 0.23 -21.13
N LYS A 114 5.21 -0.35 -20.42
CA LYS A 114 5.89 0.34 -19.32
C LYS A 114 6.42 1.69 -19.77
N ASP A 115 6.28 2.67 -18.90
CA ASP A 115 6.68 4.05 -19.17
C ASP A 115 7.06 4.68 -17.83
N TYR A 116 8.38 4.72 -17.58
CA TYR A 116 8.91 5.27 -16.33
C TYR A 116 8.63 6.76 -16.18
N GLY A 117 8.46 7.49 -17.29
CA GLY A 117 8.04 8.89 -17.27
C GLY A 117 6.62 9.04 -16.74
N LYS A 118 5.67 8.24 -17.25
CA LYS A 118 4.29 8.22 -16.73
C LYS A 118 4.23 7.76 -15.29
N SER A 119 4.98 6.71 -14.93
CA SER A 119 5.08 6.24 -13.56
C SER A 119 5.51 7.37 -12.60
N LEU A 120 6.56 8.12 -12.96
CA LEU A 120 7.02 9.29 -12.21
C LEU A 120 5.95 10.37 -12.05
N VAL A 121 5.12 10.60 -13.07
CA VAL A 121 4.01 11.57 -12.99
C VAL A 121 3.02 11.15 -11.91
N PHE A 122 2.61 9.87 -11.86
CA PHE A 122 1.70 9.37 -10.83
C PHE A 122 2.28 9.47 -9.43
N PHE A 123 3.54 9.05 -9.24
CA PHE A 123 4.18 9.13 -7.92
C PHE A 123 4.39 10.58 -7.45
N LYS A 124 4.78 11.51 -8.35
CA LYS A 124 4.88 12.94 -7.99
C LYS A 124 3.52 13.54 -7.65
N ARG A 125 2.48 13.15 -8.37
CA ARG A 125 1.11 13.55 -8.05
C ARG A 125 0.73 13.01 -6.68
N MET A 126 1.11 11.78 -6.33
CA MET A 126 0.84 11.21 -5.02
C MET A 126 1.47 12.01 -3.89
N THR A 127 2.73 12.41 -4.01
CA THR A 127 3.41 13.21 -2.99
C THR A 127 2.80 14.61 -2.84
N THR A 128 2.06 15.08 -3.84
CA THR A 128 1.44 16.41 -3.86
C THR A 128 -0.02 16.38 -3.41
N ASP A 129 -0.82 15.45 -3.96
CA ASP A 129 -2.24 15.32 -3.70
C ASP A 129 -2.53 14.58 -2.39
N TYR A 130 -1.60 13.72 -1.93
CA TYR A 130 -1.77 12.85 -0.76
C TYR A 130 -0.58 12.88 0.21
N PRO A 131 -0.14 14.06 0.69
CA PRO A 131 1.08 14.18 1.49
C PRO A 131 1.01 13.43 2.84
N GLN A 132 -0.19 13.17 3.36
CA GLN A 132 -0.42 12.46 4.62
C GLN A 132 -0.66 10.95 4.44
N SER A 133 -0.77 10.45 3.20
CA SER A 133 -0.96 9.03 2.95
C SER A 133 0.30 8.26 3.34
N PRO A 134 0.18 7.09 4.00
CA PRO A 134 1.33 6.20 4.26
C PRO A 134 2.08 5.79 2.98
N LEU A 135 1.41 5.83 1.83
CA LEU A 135 1.99 5.52 0.53
C LEU A 135 2.82 6.66 -0.05
N ALA A 136 2.73 7.89 0.49
CA ALA A 136 3.48 9.05 -0.01
C ALA A 136 5.00 8.86 0.14
N GLU A 137 5.46 8.21 1.21
CA GLU A 137 6.90 7.90 1.31
C GLU A 137 7.34 6.82 0.34
N GLN A 138 6.51 5.80 0.13
CA GLN A 138 6.80 4.78 -0.86
C GLN A 138 6.91 5.41 -2.26
N ALA A 139 6.02 6.35 -2.60
CA ALA A 139 6.10 7.11 -3.84
C ALA A 139 7.41 7.90 -3.97
N ARG A 140 7.91 8.53 -2.89
CA ARG A 140 9.21 9.23 -2.91
C ARG A 140 10.37 8.28 -3.20
N ILE A 141 10.35 7.08 -2.60
CA ILE A 141 11.36 6.04 -2.87
C ILE A 141 11.31 5.62 -4.35
N TRP A 142 10.11 5.37 -4.89
CA TRP A 142 9.94 5.05 -6.31
C TRP A 142 10.44 6.17 -7.22
N ILE A 143 10.17 7.44 -6.88
CA ILE A 143 10.70 8.59 -7.64
C ILE A 143 12.23 8.55 -7.68
N GLY A 144 12.88 8.41 -6.52
CA GLY A 144 14.34 8.34 -6.43
C GLY A 144 14.92 7.19 -7.26
N MET A 145 14.33 5.99 -7.14
CA MET A 145 14.78 4.81 -7.88
C MET A 145 14.63 4.98 -9.40
N LEU A 146 13.48 5.48 -9.87
CA LEU A 146 13.23 5.69 -11.30
C LEU A 146 14.15 6.78 -11.88
N GLN A 147 14.40 7.86 -11.13
CA GLN A 147 15.34 8.90 -11.55
C GLN A 147 16.78 8.39 -11.62
N GLU A 148 17.20 7.56 -10.66
CA GLU A 148 18.54 7.00 -10.67
C GLU A 148 18.70 5.97 -11.80
N ASN A 149 17.68 5.15 -12.06
CA ASN A 149 17.67 4.25 -13.22
C ASN A 149 17.85 5.01 -14.54
N GLU A 150 17.15 6.14 -14.70
CA GLU A 150 17.25 6.98 -15.89
C GLU A 150 18.66 7.56 -16.05
N LYS A 151 19.27 8.08 -14.98
CA LYS A 151 20.66 8.58 -15.01
C LYS A 151 21.64 7.47 -15.39
N LEU A 152 21.48 6.27 -14.85
CA LEU A 152 22.31 5.12 -15.18
C LEU A 152 22.19 4.76 -16.66
N ASN A 153 20.98 4.73 -17.21
CA ASN A 153 20.75 4.47 -18.63
C ASN A 153 21.42 5.53 -19.51
N GLN A 154 21.33 6.81 -19.14
CA GLN A 154 22.01 7.90 -19.85
C GLN A 154 23.54 7.76 -19.80
N MET A 155 24.09 7.34 -18.66
CA MET A 155 25.53 7.10 -18.51
C MET A 155 25.99 5.93 -19.39
N ILE A 156 25.24 4.83 -19.41
CA ILE A 156 25.50 3.67 -20.27
C ILE A 156 25.47 4.08 -21.74
N GLN A 157 24.49 4.89 -22.16
CA GLN A 157 24.43 5.39 -23.53
C GLN A 157 25.63 6.24 -23.91
N LYS A 158 26.08 7.14 -23.01
CA LYS A 158 27.29 7.96 -23.24
C LYS A 158 28.53 7.08 -23.36
N LEU A 159 28.68 6.10 -22.47
CA LEU A 159 29.81 5.17 -22.49
C LEU A 159 29.84 4.36 -23.79
N ASN A 160 28.69 3.87 -24.26
CA ASN A 160 28.61 3.13 -25.52
C ASN A 160 29.03 3.97 -26.73
N ARG A 161 28.73 5.28 -26.75
CA ARG A 161 29.20 6.18 -27.82
C ARG A 161 30.72 6.31 -27.81
N VAL A 162 31.32 6.50 -26.63
CA VAL A 162 32.78 6.59 -26.49
C VAL A 162 33.46 5.29 -26.94
N ILE A 163 32.91 4.13 -26.56
CA ILE A 163 33.44 2.84 -27.00
C ILE A 163 33.38 2.72 -28.53
N GLU A 164 32.28 3.14 -29.15
CA GLU A 164 32.12 3.06 -30.60
C GLU A 164 33.05 4.02 -31.35
N GLU A 165 33.25 5.23 -30.84
CA GLU A 165 34.23 6.19 -31.37
C GLU A 165 35.66 5.66 -31.27
N SER A 166 36.02 5.06 -30.12
CA SER A 166 37.34 4.44 -29.94
C SER A 166 37.60 3.33 -30.94
N LYS A 167 36.61 2.45 -31.19
CA LYS A 167 36.74 1.37 -32.18
C LYS A 167 36.99 1.90 -33.59
N LYS A 168 36.33 3.00 -33.98
CA LYS A 168 36.56 3.62 -35.29
C LYS A 168 37.98 4.15 -35.43
N VAL A 169 38.49 4.82 -34.38
CA VAL A 169 39.87 5.31 -34.35
C VAL A 169 40.86 4.15 -34.49
N ASP A 170 40.63 3.03 -33.79
CA ASP A 170 41.49 1.84 -33.89
C ASP A 170 41.52 1.27 -35.32
N ILE A 171 40.36 1.20 -35.99
CA ILE A 171 40.25 0.77 -37.40
C ILE A 171 41.04 1.70 -38.32
N GLU A 172 40.85 3.03 -38.19
CA GLU A 172 41.56 4.02 -39.02
C GLU A 172 43.08 3.96 -38.83
N ILE A 173 43.54 3.71 -37.60
CA ILE A 173 44.97 3.54 -37.31
C ILE A 173 45.51 2.29 -38.02
N GLU A 174 44.79 1.17 -37.97
CA GLU A 174 45.20 -0.08 -38.63
C GLU A 174 45.19 0.05 -40.16
N GLU A 175 44.21 0.73 -40.74
CA GLU A 175 44.18 1.03 -42.19
C GLU A 175 45.36 1.89 -42.61
N LYS A 176 45.64 2.99 -41.89
CA LYS A 176 46.80 3.85 -42.16
C LYS A 176 48.13 3.11 -42.02
N LYS A 177 48.25 2.17 -41.07
CA LYS A 177 49.43 1.32 -40.95
C LYS A 177 49.59 0.40 -42.16
N ARG A 178 48.51 -0.19 -42.67
CA ARG A 178 48.53 -1.05 -43.87
C ARG A 178 48.88 -0.28 -45.14
N GLU A 179 48.38 0.95 -45.29
CA GLU A 179 48.72 1.80 -46.44
C GLU A 179 50.20 2.16 -46.48
N LYS A 180 50.78 2.52 -45.32
CA LYS A 180 52.22 2.84 -45.22
C LYS A 180 53.16 1.65 -45.44
N ALA A 181 52.64 0.42 -45.33
CA ALA A 181 53.39 -0.80 -45.51
C ALA A 181 53.40 -1.32 -46.97
N LYS A 182 52.63 -0.69 -47.87
CA LYS A 182 52.61 -0.96 -49.31
C LYS A 182 53.57 -0.02 -50.03
#